data_AF-A0A1M2V608-F1
#
_entry.id   AF-A0A1M2V608-F1
#
_cell.length_a   1.000
_cell.length_b   1.000
_cell.length_c   1.000
_cell.angle_alpha   90.00
_cell.angle_beta   90.00
_cell.angle_gamma   90.00
#
_symmetry.space_group_name_H-M   'P 1'
#
loop_
_entity.id
_entity.type
_entity.pdbx_description
1 polymer ?
#
loop_
_entity_poly.entity_id
_entity_poly.type
_entity_poly.pdbx_seq_one_letter_code
_entity_poly.pdbx_strand_id
1 'polypeptide(L)'
;MSPTCTLPYEVLLEFSNDTPDAATMQVLRREDGQAGPVIFLHHGEDISLVLTAGVAYKYALRQPPREAELSYGNMPFICQGRWLMHAQSQDLERHPV
;
A
#
# COMPACT_ATOMS: atom_id res chain seq x y z
N MET A 1 -4.86 -34.17 -4.08
CA MET A 1 -5.61 -33.09 -3.40
C MET A 1 -4.59 -32.26 -2.65
N SER A 2 -4.32 -31.04 -3.10
CA SER A 2 -3.43 -30.11 -2.40
C SER A 2 -4.24 -29.39 -1.31
N PRO A 3 -3.72 -29.18 -0.09
CA PRO A 3 -4.50 -28.54 0.97
C PRO A 3 -4.75 -27.07 0.63
N THR A 4 -6.01 -26.65 0.67
CA THR A 4 -6.41 -25.23 0.68
C THR A 4 -6.39 -24.76 2.14
N CYS A 5 -5.51 -23.82 2.50
CA CYS A 5 -5.58 -23.13 3.80
C CYS A 5 -6.64 -22.06 3.73
N THR A 6 -7.81 -22.29 4.29
CA THR A 6 -8.82 -21.24 4.49
C THR A 6 -8.63 -20.47 5.80
N LEU A 7 -7.46 -20.60 6.46
CA LEU A 7 -7.22 -19.86 7.68
C LEU A 7 -7.14 -18.36 7.36
N PRO A 8 -8.00 -17.51 7.97
CA PRO A 8 -7.87 -16.08 7.84
C PRO A 8 -6.53 -15.66 8.47
N TYR A 9 -5.75 -14.91 7.71
CA TYR A 9 -4.53 -14.26 8.19
C TYR A 9 -4.63 -12.77 7.91
N GLU A 10 -3.97 -11.99 8.75
CA GLU A 10 -3.80 -10.56 8.54
C GLU A 10 -2.40 -10.33 7.97
N VAL A 11 -2.31 -9.45 6.98
CA VAL A 11 -1.01 -9.01 6.46
C VAL A 11 -0.69 -7.67 7.07
N LEU A 12 0.44 -7.60 7.77
CA LEU A 12 0.98 -6.35 8.28
C LEU A 12 1.90 -5.75 7.22
N LEU A 13 1.57 -4.57 6.74
CA LEU A 13 2.47 -3.77 5.90
C LEU A 13 3.02 -2.63 6.75
N GLU A 14 4.33 -2.62 6.93
CA GLU A 14 5.05 -1.54 7.59
C GLU A 14 5.59 -0.58 6.53
N PHE A 15 5.26 0.70 6.66
CA PHE A 15 5.79 1.77 5.83
C PHE A 15 6.55 2.75 6.73
N SER A 16 7.81 2.98 6.37
CA SER A 16 8.72 3.91 7.05
C SER A 16 9.05 5.07 6.13
N ASN A 17 8.86 6.31 6.60
CA ASN A 17 9.31 7.48 5.85
C ASN A 17 10.79 7.77 6.14
N ASP A 18 11.67 7.06 5.46
CA ASP A 18 13.14 7.25 5.57
C ASP A 18 13.66 8.46 4.79
N THR A 19 12.76 9.28 4.25
CA THR A 19 13.13 10.43 3.42
C THR A 19 12.99 11.74 4.20
N PRO A 20 13.83 12.75 3.91
CA PRO A 20 13.81 14.01 4.66
C PRO A 20 12.51 14.80 4.48
N ASP A 21 11.75 14.51 3.43
CA ASP A 21 10.49 15.18 3.11
C ASP A 21 9.30 14.47 3.76
N ALA A 22 8.25 15.22 4.09
CA ALA A 22 7.02 14.63 4.59
C ALA A 22 6.31 13.84 3.47
N ALA A 23 5.76 12.69 3.84
CA ALA A 23 5.00 11.83 2.95
C ALA A 23 3.53 11.80 3.35
N THR A 24 2.65 11.62 2.38
CA THR A 24 1.23 11.35 2.63
C THR A 24 0.85 10.01 2.04
N MET A 25 0.09 9.22 2.79
CA MET A 25 -0.45 7.96 2.35
C MET A 25 -1.98 8.00 2.41
N GLN A 26 -2.63 7.63 1.32
CA GLN A 26 -4.10 7.62 1.22
C GLN A 26 -4.59 6.33 0.58
N VAL A 27 -5.62 5.71 1.16
CA VAL A 27 -6.31 4.57 0.53
C VAL A 27 -7.12 5.07 -0.67
N LEU A 28 -6.79 4.59 -1.87
CA LEU A 28 -7.40 5.05 -3.12
C LEU A 28 -8.80 4.49 -3.39
N ARG A 29 -9.17 3.34 -2.80
CA ARG A 29 -10.53 2.81 -2.92
C ARG A 29 -10.86 1.80 -1.84
N ARG A 30 -11.98 2.00 -1.18
CA ARG A 30 -12.78 0.93 -0.56
C ARG A 30 -13.89 0.53 -1.55
N GLU A 31 -14.51 -0.63 -1.36
CA GLU A 31 -15.56 -1.17 -2.27
C GLU A 31 -16.75 -0.22 -2.48
N ASP A 32 -16.91 0.79 -1.62
CA ASP A 32 -17.94 1.84 -1.66
C ASP A 32 -17.59 3.06 -2.52
N GLY A 33 -16.41 3.08 -3.14
CA GLY A 33 -15.98 4.17 -4.04
C GLY A 33 -15.51 5.44 -3.34
N GLN A 34 -15.40 5.44 -2.00
CA GLN A 34 -14.83 6.57 -1.25
C GLN A 34 -13.32 6.41 -1.06
N ALA A 35 -12.61 7.54 -1.15
CA ALA A 35 -11.21 7.59 -0.76
C ALA A 35 -11.10 7.51 0.77
N GLY A 36 -10.16 6.71 1.26
CA GLY A 36 -9.94 6.57 2.69
C GLY A 36 -9.23 7.78 3.31
N PRO A 37 -9.00 7.73 4.64
CA PRO A 37 -8.28 8.80 5.34
C PRO A 37 -6.89 9.02 4.74
N VAL A 38 -6.44 10.27 4.75
CA VAL A 38 -5.08 10.66 4.41
C VAL A 38 -4.26 10.65 5.70
N ILE A 39 -3.14 9.95 5.65
CA ILE A 39 -2.18 9.82 6.73
C ILE A 39 -0.97 10.66 6.34
N PHE A 40 -0.57 11.57 7.22
CA PHE A 40 0.60 12.40 7.04
C PHE A 40 1.73 11.85 7.91
N LEU A 41 2.90 11.64 7.33
CA LEU A 41 4.06 11.04 7.97
C LEU A 41 5.25 11.99 7.87
N HIS A 42 5.79 12.38 9.02
CA HIS A 42 7.05 13.11 9.12
C HIS A 42 8.25 12.18 8.83
N HIS A 43 9.43 12.77 8.64
CA HIS A 43 10.68 12.02 8.49
C HIS A 43 10.95 11.16 9.73
N GLY A 44 11.21 9.88 9.51
CA GLY A 44 11.46 8.88 10.56
C GLY A 44 10.20 8.37 11.26
N GLU A 45 9.00 8.72 10.78
CA GLU A 45 7.76 8.12 11.26
C GLU A 45 7.40 6.85 10.48
N ASP A 46 6.88 5.88 11.23
CA ASP A 46 6.45 4.60 10.73
C ASP A 46 4.93 4.44 10.88
N ILE A 47 4.33 3.69 9.96
CA ILE A 47 2.95 3.24 10.09
C ILE A 47 2.82 1.77 9.73
N SER A 48 2.01 1.08 10.52
CA SER A 48 1.60 -0.29 10.27
C SER A 48 0.16 -0.31 9.74
N LEU A 49 -0.02 -0.93 8.57
CA LEU A 49 -1.31 -1.15 7.95
C LEU A 49 -1.70 -2.62 8.08
N VAL A 50 -2.87 -2.89 8.64
CA VAL A 50 -3.43 -4.24 8.74
C VAL A 50 -4.34 -4.48 7.53
N LEU A 51 -3.95 -5.43 6.68
CA LEU A 51 -4.69 -5.82 5.49
C LEU A 51 -5.43 -7.13 5.73
N THR A 52 -6.70 -7.17 5.39
CA THR A 52 -7.51 -8.39 5.44
C THR A 52 -7.21 -9.28 4.23
N ALA A 53 -6.87 -10.55 4.46
CA ALA A 53 -6.67 -11.52 3.38
C ALA A 53 -7.91 -11.61 2.47
N GLY A 54 -7.68 -11.75 1.17
CA GLY A 54 -8.75 -11.79 0.17
C GLY A 54 -9.34 -10.43 -0.20
N VAL A 55 -8.88 -9.32 0.40
CA VAL A 55 -9.25 -7.96 -0.01
C VAL A 55 -8.08 -7.31 -0.76
N ALA A 56 -8.38 -6.67 -1.89
CA ALA A 56 -7.38 -5.89 -2.61
C ALA A 56 -7.34 -4.47 -2.05
N TYR A 57 -6.13 -3.95 -1.84
CA TYR A 57 -5.91 -2.60 -1.33
C TYR A 57 -5.07 -1.80 -2.32
N LYS A 58 -5.40 -0.51 -2.44
CA LYS A 58 -4.63 0.45 -3.22
C LYS A 58 -4.32 1.67 -2.36
N TYR A 59 -3.07 2.07 -2.33
CA TYR A 59 -2.60 3.25 -1.61
C TYR A 59 -1.90 4.20 -2.57
N ALA A 60 -2.19 5.49 -2.48
CA ALA A 60 -1.37 6.54 -3.05
C ALA A 60 -0.42 7.02 -1.97
N LEU A 61 0.87 6.96 -2.28
CA LEU A 61 1.94 7.61 -1.56
C LEU A 61 2.32 8.88 -2.33
N ARG A 62 2.18 10.05 -1.71
CA ARG A 62 2.60 11.32 -2.30
C ARG A 62 3.67 11.93 -1.43
N GLN A 63 4.83 12.16 -2.03
CA GLN A 63 5.97 12.79 -1.39
C GLN A 63 6.65 13.66 -2.45
N PRO A 64 6.36 14.97 -2.51
CA PRO A 64 6.89 15.83 -3.57
C PRO A 64 8.41 15.70 -3.72
N PRO A 65 8.95 15.52 -4.94
CA PRO A 65 8.26 15.53 -6.25
C PRO A 65 7.71 14.16 -6.71
N ARG A 66 7.77 13.13 -5.88
CA ARG A 66 7.43 11.75 -6.22
C ARG A 66 6.01 11.39 -5.84
N GLU A 67 5.34 10.64 -6.70
CA GLU A 67 4.11 9.95 -6.35
C GLU A 67 4.25 8.46 -6.67
N ALA A 68 3.71 7.61 -5.81
CA ALA A 68 3.71 6.18 -6.03
C ALA A 68 2.35 5.59 -5.69
N GLU A 69 1.97 4.55 -6.44
CA GLU A 69 0.83 3.70 -6.11
C GLU A 69 1.34 2.36 -5.60
N LEU A 70 0.87 1.98 -4.41
CA LEU A 70 1.07 0.67 -3.83
C LEU A 70 -0.21 -0.14 -4.03
N SER A 71 -0.12 -1.24 -4.77
CA SER A 71 -1.23 -2.13 -5.01
C SER A 71 -0.97 -3.49 -4.37
N TYR A 72 -1.85 -3.88 -3.45
CA TYR A 72 -1.90 -5.21 -2.88
C TYR A 72 -3.08 -5.97 -3.50
N GLY A 73 -2.77 -7.05 -4.21
CA GLY A 73 -3.76 -7.86 -4.92
C GLY A 73 -4.57 -8.77 -3.99
N ASN A 74 -5.74 -9.21 -4.45
CA ASN A 74 -6.51 -10.26 -3.79
C ASN A 74 -5.65 -11.53 -3.70
N MET A 75 -5.25 -11.88 -2.48
CA MET A 75 -4.39 -13.04 -2.24
C MET A 75 -5.28 -14.28 -2.04
N PRO A 76 -5.23 -15.27 -2.95
CA PRO A 76 -5.97 -16.50 -2.77
C PRO A 76 -5.40 -17.30 -1.59
N PHE A 77 -6.30 -18.00 -0.90
CA PHE A 77 -6.05 -18.92 0.20
C PHE A 77 -5.16 -20.11 -0.19
N ILE A 78 -3.84 -19.89 -0.39
CA ILE A 78 -2.88 -20.93 -0.75
C ILE A 78 -1.76 -20.94 0.30
N CYS A 79 -1.61 -22.06 1.03
CA CYS A 79 -0.67 -22.18 2.16
C CYS A 79 0.82 -22.05 1.77
N GLN A 80 1.17 -21.98 0.48
CA GLN A 80 2.56 -22.01 0.00
C GLN A 80 2.75 -21.06 -1.18
N GLY A 81 3.30 -19.88 -0.92
CA GLY A 81 3.68 -18.93 -1.96
C GLY A 81 4.42 -17.73 -1.38
N ARG A 82 5.53 -17.33 -2.03
CA ARG A 82 6.14 -16.00 -1.85
C ARG A 82 5.40 -15.06 -2.80
N TRP A 83 4.74 -14.05 -2.27
CA TRP A 83 3.99 -13.08 -3.07
C TRP A 83 4.79 -11.79 -3.25
N LEU A 84 4.72 -11.21 -4.44
CA LEU A 84 5.40 -9.96 -4.78
C LEU A 84 4.41 -8.81 -4.65
N MET A 85 4.77 -7.80 -3.87
CA MET A 85 4.08 -6.51 -3.91
C MET A 85 4.58 -5.71 -5.09
N HIS A 86 3.66 -5.10 -5.83
CA HIS A 86 4.00 -4.20 -6.93
C HIS A 86 3.83 -2.76 -6.44
N ALA A 87 4.96 -2.04 -6.37
CA ALA A 87 5.00 -0.59 -6.20
C ALA A 87 5.32 0.04 -7.55
N GLN A 88 4.54 1.03 -7.99
CA GLN A 88 4.87 1.85 -9.14
C GLN A 88 5.08 3.29 -8.68
N SER A 89 6.28 3.83 -8.90
CA SER A 89 6.61 5.23 -8.64
C SER A 89 6.68 5.99 -9.95
N GLN A 90 6.06 7.17 -9.99
CA GLN A 90 6.17 8.14 -11.07
C GLN A 90 6.85 9.40 -10.51
N ASP A 91 7.88 9.88 -11.20
CA ASP A 91 8.50 11.16 -10.86
C ASP A 91 7.72 12.26 -11.57
N LEU A 92 7.24 13.25 -10.82
CA LEU A 92 6.48 14.35 -11.39
C LEU A 92 7.48 15.32 -12.04
N GLU A 93 7.83 15.10 -13.31
CA GLU A 93 8.63 16.07 -14.08
C GLU A 93 7.87 17.40 -14.13
N ARG A 94 8.35 18.38 -13.36
CA ARG A 94 7.86 19.76 -13.43
C ARG A 94 8.27 20.34 -14.78
N HIS A 95 7.31 20.45 -15.69
CA HIS A 95 7.48 21.30 -16.87
C HIS A 95 7.70 22.76 -16.41
N PRO A 96 8.80 23.41 -16.82
CA PRO A 96 8.95 24.85 -16.61
C PRO A 96 7.90 25.58 -17.45
N VAL A 97 7.19 26.51 -16.82
CA VAL A 97 6.25 27.45 -17.45
C VAL A 97 7.02 28.63 -18.03
#